data_AF-A0A0A9XLB7-F1
#
_entry.id   AF-A0A0A9XLB7-F1
#
_cell.length_a   1.000
_cell.length_b   1.000
_cell.length_c   1.000
_cell.angle_alpha   90.00
_cell.angle_beta   90.00
_cell.angle_gamma   90.00
#
_symmetry.space_group_name_H-M   'P 1'
#
loop_
_entity.id
_entity.type
_entity.pdbx_description
1 polymer ?
#
loop_
_entity_poly.entity_id
_entity_poly.type
_entity_poly.pdbx_seq_one_letter_code
_entity_poly.pdbx_strand_id
1 'polypeptide(L)'
;EYAAWDQLVVDLQSNKVFMGAVAFVATEDRKTKVNFTQPVAVDSYAFLVSRPKELSRVLLFIQPFTGETWLCIIATILLAGPLLWLVHRVTPFYDHYSHRGKGGYTRLYNCFWYLYGALLQQGGGVMPEADSGRIVIGTWWLVV
;
A
#
# COMPACT_ATOMS: atom_id res chain seq x y z
N GLU A 1 5.78 -41.62 21.92
CA GLU A 1 6.14 -42.09 20.56
C GLU A 1 7.63 -42.38 20.41
N TYR A 2 8.54 -41.42 20.63
CA TYR A 2 10.00 -41.65 20.51
C TYR A 2 10.54 -42.83 21.35
N ALA A 3 10.06 -42.99 22.58
CA ALA A 3 10.46 -44.09 23.46
C ALA A 3 10.18 -45.49 22.88
N ALA A 4 9.13 -45.65 22.06
CA ALA A 4 8.78 -46.95 21.47
C ALA A 4 9.78 -47.34 20.37
N TRP A 5 10.24 -46.37 19.57
CA TRP A 5 11.24 -46.62 18.53
C TRP A 5 12.62 -46.89 19.12
N ASP A 6 12.98 -46.19 20.18
CA ASP A 6 14.24 -46.44 20.89
C ASP A 6 14.24 -47.83 21.52
N GLN A 7 13.11 -48.28 22.06
CA GLN A 7 12.96 -49.64 22.57
C GLN A 7 13.11 -50.70 21.47
N LEU A 8 12.53 -50.47 20.29
CA LEU A 8 12.67 -51.38 19.14
C LEU A 8 14.14 -51.53 18.72
N VAL A 9 14.90 -50.43 18.71
CA VAL A 9 16.35 -50.47 18.41
C VAL A 9 17.08 -51.33 19.44
N VAL A 10 16.76 -51.22 20.72
CA VAL A 10 17.34 -52.06 21.78
C VAL A 10 16.95 -53.53 21.61
N ASP A 11 15.70 -53.81 21.26
CA ASP A 11 15.22 -55.18 21.07
C ASP A 11 15.87 -55.85 19.84
N LEU A 12 16.15 -55.09 18.79
CA LEU A 12 16.95 -55.53 17.63
C LEU A 12 18.40 -55.81 18.03
N GLN A 13 19.05 -54.90 18.77
CA GLN A 13 20.44 -55.05 19.20
C GLN A 13 20.64 -56.19 20.21
N SER A 14 19.64 -56.43 21.06
CA SER A 14 19.64 -57.54 22.01
C SER A 14 19.20 -58.87 21.40
N ASN A 15 19.00 -58.94 20.07
CA ASN A 15 18.53 -60.11 19.33
C ASN A 15 17.21 -60.70 19.87
N LYS A 16 16.37 -59.89 20.51
CA LYS A 16 15.02 -60.31 20.92
C LYS A 16 14.06 -60.37 19.74
N VAL A 17 14.29 -59.54 18.73
CA VAL A 17 13.54 -59.52 17.48
C VAL A 17 14.51 -59.53 16.29
N PHE A 18 14.11 -60.19 15.21
CA PHE A 18 14.93 -60.30 14.00
C PHE A 18 14.78 -59.08 13.07
N MET A 19 13.58 -58.51 12.98
CA MET A 19 13.27 -57.39 12.08
C MET A 19 12.14 -56.54 12.67
N GLY A 20 12.20 -55.22 12.48
CA GLY A 20 11.13 -54.29 12.83
C GLY A 20 10.52 -53.65 11.58
N ALA A 21 9.19 -53.70 11.46
CA ALA A 21 8.44 -53.09 10.36
C ALA A 21 7.68 -51.86 10.85
N VAL A 22 8.25 -50.66 10.67
CA VAL A 22 7.80 -49.44 11.35
C VAL A 22 8.01 -48.19 10.49
N ALA A 23 7.21 -47.15 10.72
CA ALA A 23 7.39 -45.83 10.11
C ALA A 23 8.55 -45.10 10.78
N PHE A 24 9.77 -45.44 10.39
CA PHE A 24 11.00 -44.98 11.02
C PHE A 24 11.96 -44.39 10.00
N VAL A 25 12.27 -43.11 10.16
CA VAL A 25 13.14 -42.37 9.23
C VAL A 25 14.59 -42.82 9.41
N ALA A 26 15.21 -43.26 8.31
CA ALA A 26 16.61 -43.65 8.26
C ALA A 26 17.52 -42.41 8.23
N THR A 27 18.03 -42.02 9.40
CA THR A 27 19.05 -40.96 9.55
C THR A 27 20.44 -41.56 9.68
N GLU A 28 21.49 -40.80 9.38
CA GLU A 28 22.88 -41.28 9.50
C GLU A 28 23.22 -41.77 10.91
N ASP A 29 22.80 -41.04 11.94
CA ASP A 29 23.00 -41.45 13.34
C ASP A 29 22.36 -42.81 13.65
N ARG A 30 21.19 -43.10 13.06
CA ARG A 30 20.46 -44.37 13.29
C ARG A 30 21.08 -45.53 12.52
N LYS A 31 21.64 -45.28 11.34
CA LYS A 31 22.36 -46.30 10.54
C LYS A 31 23.58 -46.86 11.27
N THR A 32 24.14 -46.14 12.24
CA THR A 32 25.23 -46.65 13.09
C THR A 32 24.77 -47.71 14.10
N LYS A 33 23.47 -47.75 14.43
CA LYS A 33 22.90 -48.62 15.48
C LYS A 33 22.22 -49.86 14.91
N VAL A 34 21.56 -49.73 13.76
CA VAL A 34 20.81 -50.78 13.08
C VAL A 34 20.90 -50.62 11.56
N ASN A 35 20.79 -51.72 10.84
CA ASN A 35 20.73 -51.74 9.39
C ASN A 35 19.29 -51.50 8.91
N PHE A 36 19.14 -50.77 7.80
CA PHE A 36 17.86 -50.49 7.16
C PHE A 36 17.77 -51.18 5.81
N THR A 37 16.57 -51.52 5.37
CA THR A 37 16.27 -51.95 4.00
C THR A 37 16.27 -50.75 3.05
N GLN A 38 15.98 -51.00 1.77
CA GLN A 38 15.68 -49.91 0.84
C GLN A 38 14.44 -49.13 1.32
N PRO A 39 14.43 -47.79 1.20
CA PRO A 39 13.33 -46.97 1.67
C PRO A 39 12.04 -47.31 0.91
N VAL A 40 10.96 -47.54 1.66
CA VAL A 40 9.63 -47.82 1.10
C VAL A 40 8.96 -46.53 0.61
N ALA A 41 9.25 -45.40 1.26
CA ALA A 41 8.77 -44.07 0.90
C ALA A 41 9.86 -43.01 1.16
N VAL A 42 9.82 -41.92 0.39
CA VAL A 42 10.70 -40.76 0.54
C VAL A 42 9.81 -39.54 0.75
N ASP A 43 9.84 -39.00 1.97
CA ASP A 43 9.09 -37.80 2.34
C ASP A 43 9.97 -36.55 2.23
N SER A 44 9.44 -35.49 1.62
CA SER A 44 10.08 -34.18 1.58
C SER A 44 9.69 -33.34 2.80
N TYR A 45 10.63 -32.57 3.34
CA TYR A 45 10.33 -31.57 4.37
C TYR A 45 9.58 -30.38 3.75
N ALA A 46 8.53 -29.92 4.44
CA ALA A 46 7.81 -28.71 4.06
C ALA A 46 7.53 -27.86 5.30
N PHE A 47 7.56 -26.53 5.14
CA PHE A 47 7.13 -25.61 6.19
C PHE A 47 5.62 -25.43 6.11
N LEU A 48 4.93 -25.80 7.18
CA LEU A 48 3.53 -25.46 7.35
C LEU A 48 3.42 -24.09 8.03
N VAL A 49 2.89 -23.11 7.31
CA VAL A 49 2.60 -21.78 7.85
C VAL A 49 1.10 -21.55 7.94
N SER A 50 0.69 -20.74 8.91
CA SER A 50 -0.71 -20.32 9.01
C SER A 50 -1.12 -19.52 7.77
N ARG A 51 -2.37 -19.67 7.34
CA ARG A 51 -2.92 -18.87 6.24
C ARG A 51 -2.84 -17.39 6.61
N PRO A 52 -2.31 -16.51 5.73
CA PRO A 52 -2.26 -15.08 6.01
C PRO A 52 -3.68 -14.53 6.18
N LYS A 53 -3.86 -13.60 7.12
CA LYS A 53 -5.13 -12.89 7.30
C LYS A 53 -5.37 -11.99 6.08
N GLU A 54 -6.62 -11.92 5.62
CA GLU A 54 -7.02 -10.96 4.60
C GLU A 54 -6.74 -9.53 5.09
N LEU A 55 -6.03 -8.76 4.28
CA LEU A 55 -5.82 -7.34 4.56
C LEU A 55 -7.14 -6.57 4.41
N SER A 56 -7.34 -5.57 5.25
CA SER A 56 -8.52 -4.72 5.19
C SER A 56 -8.61 -4.04 3.82
N ARG A 57 -9.73 -4.25 3.12
CA ARG A 57 -9.99 -3.68 1.79
C ARG A 57 -10.48 -2.23 1.84
N VAL A 58 -10.69 -1.69 3.04
CA VAL A 58 -11.32 -0.37 3.26
C VAL A 58 -10.46 0.78 2.73
N LEU A 59 -9.13 0.66 2.79
CA LEU A 59 -8.19 1.72 2.40
C LEU A 59 -7.52 1.48 1.04
N LEU A 60 -8.01 0.51 0.25
CA LEU A 60 -7.44 0.19 -1.07
C LEU A 60 -7.42 1.40 -2.01
N PHE A 61 -8.33 2.35 -1.85
CA PHE A 61 -8.37 3.56 -2.68
C PHE A 61 -7.29 4.59 -2.32
N ILE A 62 -6.77 4.57 -1.09
CA ILE A 62 -5.71 5.50 -0.64
C ILE A 62 -4.31 4.91 -0.91
N GLN A 63 -4.23 3.57 -0.97
CA GLN A 63 -3.00 2.80 -1.15
C GLN A 63 -2.16 3.11 -2.42
N PRO A 64 -2.71 3.57 -3.56
CA PRO A 64 -1.90 3.88 -4.74
C PRO A 64 -0.84 4.96 -4.51
N PHE A 65 -1.04 5.81 -3.50
CA PHE A 65 -0.13 6.91 -3.15
C PHE A 65 0.43 6.73 -1.74
N THR A 66 1.71 7.09 -1.58
CA THR A 66 2.38 7.12 -0.28
C THR A 66 1.82 8.25 0.60
N GLY A 67 1.98 8.17 1.91
CA GLY A 67 1.60 9.28 2.81
C GLY A 67 2.27 10.60 2.45
N GLU A 68 3.52 10.56 1.97
CA GLU A 68 4.25 11.74 1.51
C GLU A 68 3.60 12.42 0.31
N THR A 69 3.12 11.64 -0.68
CA THR A 69 2.44 12.19 -1.85
C THR A 69 1.09 12.82 -1.49
N TRP A 70 0.35 12.23 -0.55
CA TRP A 70 -0.86 12.85 -0.01
C TRP A 70 -0.60 14.19 0.69
N LEU A 71 0.48 14.28 1.48
CA LEU A 71 0.90 15.53 2.10
C LEU A 71 1.27 16.58 1.04
N CYS A 72 1.96 16.19 -0.02
CA CYS A 72 2.27 17.08 -1.13
C CYS A 72 1.00 17.61 -1.81
N ILE A 73 0.00 16.76 -2.11
CA ILE A 73 -1.27 17.18 -2.72
C ILE A 73 -1.98 18.23 -1.84
N ILE A 74 -2.08 17.97 -0.54
CA ILE A 74 -2.70 18.90 0.41
C ILE A 74 -1.92 20.22 0.45
N ALA A 75 -0.59 20.17 0.51
CA ALA A 75 0.26 21.35 0.52
C ALA A 75 0.11 22.18 -0.76
N THR A 76 0.04 21.54 -1.93
CA THR A 76 -0.14 22.26 -3.20
C THR A 76 -1.47 22.99 -3.23
N ILE A 77 -2.57 22.38 -2.76
CA ILE A 77 -3.88 23.06 -2.66
C ILE A 77 -3.80 24.26 -1.69
N LEU A 78 -3.19 24.06 -0.52
CA LEU A 78 -3.01 25.10 0.51
C LEU A 78 -2.15 26.28 0.03
N LEU A 79 -1.23 26.07 -0.91
CA LEU A 79 -0.42 27.13 -1.52
C LEU A 79 -1.10 27.79 -2.72
N ALA A 80 -1.73 27.00 -3.59
CA ALA A 80 -2.37 27.49 -4.81
C ALA A 80 -3.61 28.35 -4.53
N GLY A 81 -4.38 28.03 -3.48
CA GLY A 81 -5.58 28.79 -3.10
C GLY A 81 -5.30 30.25 -2.76
N PRO A 82 -4.40 30.53 -1.80
CA PRO A 82 -3.96 31.88 -1.48
C PRO A 82 -3.28 32.59 -2.65
N LEU A 83 -2.50 31.88 -3.46
CA LEU A 83 -1.87 32.45 -4.65
C LEU A 83 -2.93 32.98 -5.64
N LEU A 84 -3.93 32.17 -5.97
CA LEU A 84 -5.02 32.56 -6.87
C LEU A 84 -5.80 33.76 -6.32
N TRP A 85 -6.10 33.74 -5.02
CA TRP A 85 -6.77 34.85 -4.34
C TRP A 85 -5.95 36.15 -4.36
N LEU A 86 -4.64 36.05 -4.09
CA LEU A 86 -3.72 37.19 -4.12
C LEU A 86 -3.68 37.81 -5.51
N VAL A 87 -3.52 36.98 -6.55
CA VAL A 87 -3.46 37.43 -7.95
C VAL A 87 -4.77 38.10 -8.35
N HIS A 88 -5.92 37.54 -7.95
CA HIS A 88 -7.22 38.17 -8.19
C HIS A 88 -7.35 39.54 -7.51
N ARG A 89 -6.83 39.69 -6.28
CA ARG A 89 -6.94 40.93 -5.49
C ARG A 89 -5.99 42.04 -5.95
N VAL A 90 -4.77 41.68 -6.35
CA VAL A 90 -3.71 42.63 -6.74
C VAL A 90 -3.87 43.10 -8.19
N THR A 91 -4.53 42.31 -9.02
CA THR A 91 -4.70 42.62 -10.43
C THR A 91 -5.48 43.93 -10.64
N PRO A 92 -4.94 44.92 -11.37
CA PRO A 92 -5.58 46.23 -11.59
C PRO A 92 -6.74 46.17 -12.59
N PHE A 93 -6.89 45.09 -13.35
CA PHE A 93 -7.98 44.87 -14.30
C PHE A 93 -9.36 45.11 -13.67
N TYR A 94 -9.61 44.55 -12.49
CA TYR A 94 -10.91 44.66 -11.83
C TYR A 94 -11.22 46.09 -11.35
N ASP A 95 -10.20 46.90 -11.11
CA ASP A 95 -10.35 48.31 -10.74
C ASP A 95 -10.65 49.15 -11.97
N HIS A 96 -9.92 48.90 -13.07
CA HIS A 96 -10.07 49.64 -14.31
C HIS A 96 -11.46 49.47 -14.93
N TYR A 97 -12.02 48.26 -14.91
CA TYR A 97 -13.35 47.97 -15.44
C TYR A 97 -14.48 48.14 -14.42
N SER A 98 -14.22 48.65 -13.20
CA SER A 98 -15.21 48.77 -12.12
C SER A 98 -15.91 47.44 -11.77
N HIS A 99 -15.20 46.33 -11.96
CA HIS A 99 -15.65 44.97 -11.64
C HIS A 99 -15.14 44.50 -10.26
N ARG A 100 -14.56 45.39 -9.45
CA ARG A 100 -14.06 45.05 -8.11
C ARG A 100 -15.20 44.52 -7.23
N GLY A 101 -15.06 43.30 -6.73
CA GLY A 101 -16.11 42.61 -5.96
C GLY A 101 -17.09 41.78 -6.81
N LYS A 102 -17.07 41.93 -8.14
CA LYS A 102 -17.79 41.06 -9.08
C LYS A 102 -16.86 39.94 -9.52
N GLY A 103 -17.04 38.76 -8.91
CA GLY A 103 -16.22 37.60 -9.21
C GLY A 103 -16.22 36.57 -8.09
N GLY A 104 -16.22 35.29 -8.46
CA GLY A 104 -16.20 34.19 -7.50
C GLY A 104 -14.95 34.19 -6.60
N TYR A 105 -13.82 34.72 -7.06
CA TYR A 105 -12.50 34.54 -6.40
C TYR A 105 -12.14 35.59 -5.34
N THR A 106 -13.09 36.44 -4.94
CA THR A 106 -12.87 37.46 -3.90
C THR A 106 -12.69 36.84 -2.50
N ARG A 107 -13.27 35.66 -2.27
CA ARG A 107 -13.15 34.89 -1.02
C ARG A 107 -12.21 33.71 -1.23
N LEU A 108 -11.28 33.50 -0.30
CA LEU A 108 -10.35 32.36 -0.30
C LEU A 108 -11.08 31.01 -0.43
N TYR A 109 -12.23 30.85 0.23
CA TYR A 109 -13.06 29.65 0.15
C TYR A 109 -13.43 29.28 -1.29
N ASN A 110 -13.80 30.26 -2.11
CA ASN A 110 -14.17 30.02 -3.50
C ASN A 110 -12.96 29.63 -4.36
N CYS A 111 -11.77 30.16 -4.04
CA CYS A 111 -10.53 29.72 -4.68
C CYS A 111 -10.21 28.26 -4.34
N PHE A 112 -10.35 27.85 -3.07
CA PHE A 112 -10.18 26.46 -2.67
C PHE A 112 -11.20 25.53 -3.33
N TRP A 113 -12.46 25.95 -3.38
CA TRP A 113 -13.52 25.19 -4.04
C TRP A 113 -13.22 24.96 -5.53
N TYR A 114 -12.74 26.01 -6.22
CA TYR A 114 -12.33 25.90 -7.62
C TYR A 114 -11.18 24.91 -7.79
N LEU A 115 -10.11 25.03 -7.00
CA LEU A 115 -8.93 24.16 -7.11
C LEU A 115 -9.27 22.71 -6.80
N TYR A 116 -10.11 22.48 -5.79
CA TYR A 116 -10.60 21.15 -5.44
C TYR A 116 -11.46 20.54 -6.55
N GLY A 117 -12.41 21.30 -7.10
CA GLY A 117 -13.25 20.84 -8.21
C GLY A 117 -12.44 20.56 -9.48
N ALA A 118 -11.44 21.40 -9.78
CA ALA A 118 -10.50 21.17 -10.86
C ALA A 118 -9.72 19.86 -10.64
N LEU A 119 -9.13 19.64 -9.44
CA LEU A 119 -8.40 18.41 -9.11
C LEU A 119 -9.22 17.14 -9.32
N LEU A 120 -10.51 17.20 -8.99
CA LEU A 120 -11.45 16.09 -9.19
C LEU A 120 -11.98 15.97 -10.63
N GLN A 121 -11.44 16.75 -11.56
CA GLN A 121 -11.87 16.82 -12.96
C GLN A 121 -13.36 17.19 -13.12
N GLN A 122 -13.95 17.81 -12.09
CA GLN A 122 -15.31 18.37 -12.13
C GLN A 122 -15.32 19.79 -12.69
N GLY A 123 -14.15 20.45 -12.69
CA GLY A 123 -13.99 21.85 -13.05
C GLY A 123 -14.44 22.80 -11.93
N GLY A 124 -14.60 24.08 -12.28
CA GLY A 124 -15.09 25.09 -11.35
C GLY A 124 -16.06 26.05 -12.04
N GLY A 125 -17.13 26.43 -11.32
CA GLY A 125 -18.31 27.07 -11.93
C GLY A 125 -18.12 28.50 -12.44
N VAL A 126 -17.02 29.18 -12.11
CA VAL A 126 -16.71 30.54 -12.58
C VAL A 126 -15.26 30.55 -13.04
N MET A 127 -14.93 31.28 -14.11
CA MET A 127 -13.55 31.52 -14.57
C MET A 127 -13.16 32.99 -14.33
N PRO A 128 -11.88 33.30 -14.08
CA PRO A 128 -11.43 34.67 -13.93
C PRO A 128 -11.49 35.41 -15.27
N GLU A 129 -11.90 36.67 -15.21
CA GLU A 129 -11.96 37.55 -16.39
C GLU A 129 -10.55 38.02 -16.79
N ALA A 130 -9.71 38.33 -15.80
CA ALA A 130 -8.34 38.78 -16.03
C ALA A 130 -7.40 37.64 -16.47
N ASP A 131 -6.56 37.91 -17.45
CA ASP A 131 -5.60 36.94 -17.98
C ASP A 131 -4.57 36.48 -16.94
N SER A 132 -4.19 37.33 -15.99
CA SER A 132 -3.34 36.96 -14.86
C SER A 132 -3.91 35.80 -14.04
N GLY A 133 -5.23 35.80 -13.78
CA GLY A 133 -5.91 34.71 -13.09
C GLY A 133 -6.03 33.46 -13.96
N ARG A 134 -6.22 33.63 -15.27
CA ARG A 134 -6.27 32.50 -16.23
C ARG A 134 -4.94 31.78 -16.34
N ILE A 135 -3.82 32.50 -16.28
CA ILE A 135 -2.48 31.89 -16.27
C ILE A 135 -2.29 31.02 -15.01
N VAL A 136 -2.68 31.51 -13.82
CA VAL A 136 -2.59 30.70 -12.58
C VAL A 136 -3.40 29.42 -12.70
N ILE A 137 -4.63 29.52 -13.20
CA ILE A 137 -5.51 28.37 -13.42
C ILE A 137 -4.96 27.43 -14.51
N GLY A 138 -4.43 27.97 -15.60
CA GLY A 138 -3.83 27.18 -16.67
C GLY A 138 -2.62 26.38 -16.17
N THR A 139 -1.78 26.97 -15.32
CA THR A 139 -0.69 26.26 -14.65
C THR A 139 -1.21 25.16 -13.72
N TRP A 140 -2.30 25.42 -12.99
CA TRP A 140 -2.94 24.40 -12.15
C TRP A 140 -3.44 23.21 -12.98
N TRP A 141 -4.01 23.44 -14.15
CA TRP A 141 -4.47 22.38 -15.05
C TRP A 141 -3.36 21.52 -15.65
N LEU A 142 -2.09 21.94 -15.61
CA LEU A 142 -0.97 21.06 -16.01
C LEU A 142 -0.63 20.01 -14.95
N VAL A 143 -1.03 20.27 -13.70
CA VAL A 143 -0.74 19.42 -12.54
C VAL A 143 -1.88 18.45 -12.26
N VAL A 144 -3.10 18.84 -12.63
CA VAL A 144 -4.35 18.07 -12.50
C VAL A 144 -4.54 17.12 -13.66
#